data_AF-A0A2I8VKR4-F1
#
_entry.id   AF-A0A2I8VKR4-F1
#
_cell.length_a   1.000
_cell.length_b   1.000
_cell.length_c   1.000
_cell.angle_alpha   90.00
_cell.angle_beta   90.00
_cell.angle_gamma   90.00
#
_symmetry.space_group_name_H-M   'P 1'
#
loop_
_entity.id
_entity.type
_entity.pdbx_description
1 polymer ?
#
loop_
_entity_poly.entity_id
_entity_poly.type
_entity_poly.pdbx_seq_one_letter_code
_entity_poly.pdbx_strand_id
1 'polypeptide(L)'
;MGTASQSLCVHADATVVLTTDARVGAVTDDSDESLADRVTVLERQVSALESELRPLVNHDLPLVIGAVRALVDEDISELNGLPAAARRSAQHRRALREDVNELSNRVAALGDIGTGRTSKEEKFAAVLAFAFNKRGDGSKVTVTPEEIRGCTGVSRRYAYELVEAMGESVTGCRVRESEVVQTAKGSRRKSKALLVDCEVVQHESVDVSEFTTGGDE
;
A
#
# COMPACT_ATOMS: atom_id res chain seq x y z
N MET A 1 1.48 -37.63 32.23
CA MET A 1 0.52 -38.64 31.73
C MET A 1 1.22 -39.40 30.63
N GLY A 2 1.75 -40.57 30.97
CA GLY A 2 2.53 -41.42 30.05
C GLY A 2 1.63 -42.42 29.36
N THR A 3 1.80 -42.56 28.04
CA THR A 3 1.22 -43.66 27.26
C THR A 3 2.30 -44.71 27.04
N ALA A 4 2.05 -45.89 27.61
CA ALA A 4 2.93 -47.04 27.58
C ALA A 4 2.99 -47.65 26.16
N SER A 5 4.20 -47.78 25.63
CA SER A 5 4.48 -48.65 24.47
C SER A 5 4.43 -50.11 24.92
N GLN A 6 3.44 -50.85 24.43
CA GLN A 6 3.44 -52.31 24.52
C GLN A 6 4.19 -52.87 23.31
N SER A 7 5.35 -53.45 23.58
CA SER A 7 6.13 -54.26 22.65
C SER A 7 5.51 -55.65 22.59
N LEU A 8 4.97 -56.03 21.44
CA LEU A 8 4.46 -57.38 21.18
C LEU A 8 5.54 -58.16 20.42
N CYS A 9 6.32 -58.97 21.14
CA CYS A 9 7.22 -59.94 20.55
C CYS A 9 6.43 -61.21 20.20
N VAL A 10 6.27 -61.51 18.90
CA VAL A 10 5.78 -62.81 18.44
C VAL A 10 6.95 -63.54 17.80
N HIS A 11 7.57 -64.45 18.55
CA HIS A 11 8.47 -65.46 18.01
C HIS A 11 7.62 -66.59 17.42
N ALA A 12 7.58 -66.69 16.10
CA ALA A 12 7.12 -67.89 15.41
C ALA A 12 8.36 -68.62 14.86
N ASP A 13 8.82 -69.63 15.61
CA ASP A 13 9.75 -70.65 15.12
C ASP A 13 9.01 -71.50 14.10
N ALA A 14 9.25 -71.24 12.81
CA ALA A 14 8.83 -72.10 11.72
C ALA A 14 10.04 -72.89 11.24
N THR A 15 10.19 -74.12 11.75
CA THR A 15 11.13 -75.10 11.22
C THR A 15 10.66 -75.56 9.84
N VAL A 16 11.19 -74.95 8.78
CA VAL A 16 10.94 -75.37 7.40
C VAL A 16 11.88 -76.53 7.08
N VAL A 17 11.31 -77.73 6.98
CA VAL A 17 11.97 -78.93 6.45
C VAL A 17 12.15 -78.73 4.94
N LEU A 18 13.37 -78.42 4.52
CA LEU A 18 13.75 -78.38 3.10
C LEU A 18 13.93 -79.81 2.59
N THR A 19 12.83 -80.43 2.15
CA THR A 19 12.93 -81.49 1.13
C THR A 19 13.19 -80.80 -0.21
N THR A 20 14.46 -80.75 -0.61
CA THR A 20 14.88 -80.35 -1.96
C THR A 20 14.39 -81.39 -2.96
N ASP A 21 13.16 -81.20 -3.42
CA ASP A 21 12.58 -81.90 -4.56
C ASP A 21 13.11 -81.23 -5.84
N ALA A 22 13.75 -82.01 -6.70
CA ALA A 22 14.45 -81.56 -7.91
C ALA A 22 13.49 -81.14 -9.05
N ARG A 23 12.35 -80.53 -8.70
CA ARG A 23 11.33 -79.99 -9.63
C ARG A 23 11.11 -78.48 -9.51
N VAL A 24 11.85 -77.78 -8.66
CA VAL A 24 11.75 -76.32 -8.47
C VAL A 24 12.44 -75.52 -9.58
N GLY A 25 13.29 -76.15 -10.41
CA GLY A 25 14.08 -75.43 -11.43
C GLY A 25 13.31 -74.86 -12.62
N ALA A 26 12.02 -75.17 -12.80
CA ALA A 26 11.26 -74.71 -13.97
C ALA A 26 10.12 -73.72 -13.65
N VAL A 27 9.80 -73.50 -12.37
CA VAL A 27 8.71 -72.56 -11.96
C VAL A 27 9.29 -71.21 -11.48
N THR A 28 10.55 -71.19 -11.07
CA THR A 28 11.25 -69.94 -10.70
C THR A 28 11.66 -69.14 -11.94
N ASP A 29 12.00 -69.78 -13.05
CA ASP A 29 12.48 -69.10 -14.27
C ASP A 29 11.38 -68.23 -14.92
N ASP A 30 10.16 -68.77 -15.07
CA ASP A 30 8.99 -68.02 -15.59
C ASP A 30 8.58 -66.84 -14.66
N SER A 31 8.79 -66.99 -13.35
CA SER A 31 8.47 -65.94 -12.36
C SER A 31 9.52 -64.85 -12.32
N ASP A 32 10.79 -65.22 -12.46
CA ASP A 32 11.93 -64.29 -12.49
C ASP A 32 11.95 -63.50 -13.80
N GLU A 33 11.61 -64.12 -14.94
CA GLU A 33 11.44 -63.43 -16.23
C GLU A 33 10.26 -62.43 -16.18
N SER A 34 9.13 -62.82 -15.59
CA SER A 34 7.97 -61.93 -15.40
C SER A 34 8.27 -60.73 -14.48
N LEU A 35 9.07 -60.94 -13.43
CA LEU A 35 9.51 -59.85 -12.54
C LEU A 35 10.51 -58.93 -13.24
N ALA A 36 11.46 -59.49 -14.00
CA ALA A 36 12.41 -58.71 -14.79
C ALA A 36 11.71 -57.82 -15.81
N ASP A 37 10.71 -58.34 -16.53
CA ASP A 37 9.89 -57.55 -17.47
C ASP A 37 9.16 -56.41 -16.76
N ARG A 38 8.56 -56.67 -15.60
CA ARG A 38 7.86 -55.64 -14.81
C ARG A 38 8.81 -54.55 -14.31
N VAL A 39 10.01 -54.92 -13.85
CA VAL A 39 11.04 -53.96 -13.46
C VAL A 39 11.43 -53.10 -14.65
N THR A 40 11.65 -53.70 -15.81
CA THR A 40 12.01 -52.97 -17.04
C THR A 40 10.92 -51.98 -17.46
N VAL A 41 9.65 -52.35 -17.32
CA VAL A 41 8.51 -51.45 -17.59
C VAL A 41 8.47 -50.31 -16.57
N LEU A 42 8.66 -50.59 -15.28
CA LEU A 42 8.68 -49.57 -14.24
C LEU A 42 9.86 -48.60 -14.42
N GLU A 43 11.06 -49.09 -14.74
CA GLU A 43 12.23 -48.26 -15.04
C GLU A 43 11.97 -47.31 -16.22
N ARG A 44 11.31 -47.81 -17.27
CA ARG A 44 10.91 -46.99 -18.41
C ARG A 44 9.89 -45.93 -18.01
N GLN A 45 8.92 -46.28 -17.17
CA GLN A 45 7.91 -45.33 -16.66
C GLN A 45 8.53 -44.26 -15.75
N VAL A 46 9.44 -44.65 -14.86
CA VAL A 46 10.18 -43.71 -14.00
C VAL A 46 11.02 -42.77 -14.85
N SER A 47 11.72 -43.30 -15.85
CA SER A 47 12.53 -42.49 -16.78
C SER A 47 11.66 -41.52 -17.58
N ALA A 48 10.48 -41.93 -18.01
CA ALA A 48 9.52 -41.08 -18.71
C ALA A 48 9.00 -39.96 -17.80
N LEU A 49 8.60 -40.29 -16.57
CA LEU A 49 8.16 -39.31 -15.57
C LEU A 49 9.27 -38.32 -15.21
N GLU A 50 10.50 -38.78 -15.04
CA GLU A 50 11.65 -37.90 -14.76
C GLU A 50 11.89 -36.94 -15.93
N SER A 51 11.79 -37.43 -17.18
CA SER A 51 11.91 -36.61 -18.38
C SER A 51 10.82 -35.54 -18.48
N GLU A 52 9.61 -35.81 -17.96
CA GLU A 52 8.49 -34.85 -17.96
C GLU A 52 8.59 -33.85 -16.79
N LEU A 53 9.06 -34.28 -15.63
CA LEU A 53 9.25 -33.44 -14.45
C LEU A 53 10.42 -32.45 -14.59
N ARG A 54 11.49 -32.86 -15.27
CA ARG A 54 12.69 -32.03 -15.46
C ARG A 54 12.42 -30.65 -16.08
N PRO A 55 11.68 -30.51 -17.19
CA PRO A 55 11.38 -29.21 -17.77
C PRO A 55 10.48 -28.37 -16.85
N LEU A 56 9.46 -28.97 -16.23
CA LEU A 56 8.57 -28.28 -15.29
C LEU A 56 9.34 -27.65 -14.12
N VAL A 57 10.27 -28.41 -13.53
CA VAL A 57 11.06 -27.94 -12.38
C VAL A 57 12.14 -26.93 -12.78
N ASN A 58 12.80 -27.13 -13.92
CA ASN A 58 13.95 -26.29 -14.31
C ASN A 58 13.57 -25.04 -15.10
N HIS A 59 12.44 -25.05 -15.81
CA HIS A 59 12.03 -23.95 -16.67
C HIS A 59 10.79 -23.23 -16.12
N ASP A 60 9.71 -23.97 -15.89
CA ASP A 60 8.41 -23.35 -15.58
C ASP A 60 8.37 -22.80 -14.16
N LEU A 61 8.95 -23.52 -13.19
CA LEU A 61 8.96 -23.10 -11.79
C LEU A 61 9.72 -21.78 -11.57
N PRO A 62 10.93 -21.56 -12.14
CA PRO A 62 11.58 -20.24 -12.10
C PRO A 62 10.76 -19.13 -12.76
N LEU A 63 10.06 -19.39 -13.86
CA LEU A 63 9.20 -18.40 -14.52
C LEU A 63 8.03 -17.99 -13.63
N VAL A 64 7.37 -18.96 -12.99
CA VAL A 64 6.26 -18.69 -12.05
C VAL A 64 6.78 -17.92 -10.84
N ILE A 65 7.92 -18.32 -10.27
CA ILE A 65 8.54 -17.57 -9.16
C ILE A 65 8.85 -16.14 -9.59
N GLY A 66 9.45 -15.94 -10.76
CA GLY A 66 9.75 -14.61 -11.30
C GLY A 66 8.51 -13.74 -11.49
N ALA A 67 7.44 -14.31 -12.05
CA ALA A 67 6.17 -13.61 -12.23
C ALA A 67 5.53 -13.21 -10.88
N VAL A 68 5.58 -14.09 -9.88
CA VAL A 68 5.07 -13.76 -8.54
C VAL A 68 5.93 -12.70 -7.87
N ARG A 69 7.26 -12.73 -8.00
CA ARG A 69 8.13 -11.65 -7.50
C ARG A 69 7.75 -10.30 -8.11
N ALA A 70 7.55 -10.25 -9.42
CA ALA A 70 7.16 -9.02 -10.11
C ALA A 70 5.79 -8.49 -9.65
N LEU A 71 4.85 -9.38 -9.32
CA LEU A 71 3.52 -9.00 -8.81
C LEU A 71 3.51 -8.57 -7.35
N VAL A 72 4.39 -9.15 -6.54
CA VAL A 72 4.45 -8.91 -5.09
C VAL A 72 5.47 -7.84 -4.72
N ASP A 73 6.35 -7.48 -5.65
CA ASP A 73 7.49 -6.57 -5.44
C ASP A 73 8.37 -7.02 -4.26
N GLU A 74 8.62 -8.33 -4.19
CA GLU A 74 9.37 -8.94 -3.10
C GLU A 74 10.32 -10.02 -3.62
N ASP A 75 11.51 -10.10 -3.03
CA ASP A 75 12.53 -11.08 -3.39
C ASP A 75 12.20 -12.47 -2.82
N ILE A 76 11.60 -13.33 -3.65
CA ILE A 76 11.21 -14.70 -3.27
C ILE A 76 12.16 -15.72 -3.90
N SER A 77 13.30 -16.00 -3.26
CA SER A 77 14.34 -16.91 -3.76
C SER A 77 13.86 -18.34 -4.02
N GLU A 78 12.88 -18.80 -3.25
CA GLU A 78 12.49 -20.22 -3.16
C GLU A 78 10.96 -20.41 -3.19
N LEU A 79 10.52 -21.55 -3.72
CA LEU A 79 9.10 -21.91 -3.79
C LEU A 79 8.41 -21.92 -2.41
N ASN A 80 9.11 -22.40 -1.37
CA ASN A 80 8.59 -22.45 -0.01
C ASN A 80 8.36 -21.06 0.61
N GLY A 81 8.95 -20.01 0.02
CA GLY A 81 8.75 -18.62 0.42
C GLY A 81 7.45 -18.00 -0.11
N LEU A 82 6.83 -18.59 -1.15
CA LEU A 82 5.63 -18.05 -1.79
C LEU A 82 4.44 -17.87 -0.83
N PRO A 83 4.09 -18.84 0.05
CA PRO A 83 2.96 -18.66 0.95
C PRO A 83 3.16 -17.50 1.94
N ALA A 84 4.40 -17.28 2.42
CA ALA A 84 4.71 -16.19 3.34
C ALA A 84 4.63 -14.83 2.62
N ALA A 85 5.20 -14.74 1.41
CA ALA A 85 5.10 -13.54 0.57
C ALA A 85 3.65 -13.20 0.20
N ALA A 86 2.85 -14.21 -0.16
CA ALA A 86 1.43 -14.03 -0.45
C ALA A 86 0.66 -13.47 0.75
N ARG A 87 0.94 -13.93 1.98
CA ARG A 87 0.33 -13.41 3.21
C ARG A 87 0.74 -11.96 3.48
N ARG A 88 2.02 -11.62 3.33
CA ARG A 88 2.51 -10.23 3.50
C ARG A 88 1.90 -9.29 2.47
N SER A 89 1.88 -9.69 1.20
CA SER A 89 1.20 -8.93 0.13
C SER A 89 -0.28 -8.71 0.43
N ALA A 90 -0.98 -9.74 0.92
CA ALA A 90 -2.38 -9.61 1.32
C ALA A 90 -2.58 -8.63 2.50
N GLN A 91 -1.68 -8.64 3.48
CA GLN A 91 -1.69 -7.68 4.59
C GLN A 91 -1.41 -6.26 4.10
N HIS A 92 -0.39 -6.07 3.26
CA HIS A 92 -0.05 -4.76 2.71
C HIS A 92 -1.20 -4.16 1.89
N ARG A 93 -1.86 -4.97 1.05
CA ARG A 93 -3.05 -4.51 0.30
C ARG A 93 -4.23 -4.15 1.19
N ARG A 94 -4.38 -4.77 2.36
CA ARG A 94 -5.44 -4.41 3.33
C ARG A 94 -5.11 -3.06 3.96
N ALA A 95 -3.90 -2.88 4.45
CA ALA A 95 -3.43 -1.62 5.03
C ALA A 95 -3.58 -0.46 4.03
N LEU A 96 -3.10 -0.65 2.79
CA LEU A 96 -3.23 0.38 1.76
C LEU A 96 -4.69 0.73 1.44
N ARG A 97 -5.60 -0.26 1.47
CA ARG A 97 -7.03 -0.01 1.27
C ARG A 97 -7.64 0.77 2.43
N GLU A 98 -7.21 0.49 3.66
CA GLU A 98 -7.63 1.23 4.86
C GLU A 98 -7.15 2.68 4.76
N ASP A 99 -5.89 2.91 4.42
CA ASP A 99 -5.31 4.25 4.22
C ASP A 99 -6.05 5.02 3.12
N VAL A 100 -6.32 4.37 1.97
CA VAL A 100 -7.08 4.98 0.87
C VAL A 100 -8.50 5.31 1.30
N ASN A 101 -9.17 4.44 2.07
CA ASN A 101 -10.51 4.72 2.58
C ASN A 101 -10.49 5.88 3.58
N GLU A 102 -9.50 5.94 4.46
CA GLU A 102 -9.33 7.05 5.40
C GLU A 102 -9.10 8.38 4.67
N LEU A 103 -8.18 8.39 3.70
CA LEU A 103 -7.93 9.57 2.86
C LEU A 103 -9.18 9.97 2.07
N SER A 104 -9.91 9.00 1.52
CA SER A 104 -11.16 9.25 0.81
C SER A 104 -12.21 9.86 1.73
N ASN A 105 -12.32 9.40 2.97
CA ASN A 105 -13.23 9.97 3.96
C ASN A 105 -12.81 11.40 4.36
N ARG A 106 -11.50 11.65 4.54
CA ARG A 106 -10.98 13.00 4.80
C ARG A 106 -11.26 13.95 3.62
N VAL A 107 -11.05 13.48 2.40
CA VAL A 107 -11.36 14.25 1.18
C VAL A 107 -12.87 14.48 1.04
N ALA A 108 -13.70 13.49 1.34
CA ALA A 108 -15.15 13.64 1.32
C ALA A 108 -15.63 14.66 2.36
N ALA A 109 -15.08 14.61 3.58
CA ALA A 109 -15.35 15.61 4.62
C ALA A 109 -14.93 17.02 4.18
N LEU A 110 -13.81 17.17 3.46
CA LEU A 110 -13.41 18.46 2.87
C LEU A 110 -14.28 18.87 1.67
N GLY A 111 -14.76 17.91 0.89
CA GLY A 111 -15.60 18.14 -0.28
C GLY A 111 -17.02 18.58 0.07
N ASP A 112 -17.57 18.08 1.19
CA ASP A 112 -18.89 18.49 1.70
C ASP A 112 -18.89 19.93 2.25
N ILE A 113 -17.70 20.46 2.58
CA ILE A 113 -17.54 21.88 2.86
C ILE A 113 -17.83 22.72 1.59
N GLY A 114 -17.66 22.19 0.37
CA GLY A 114 -17.83 22.96 -0.87
C GLY A 114 -19.27 23.15 -1.37
N THR A 115 -20.24 22.39 -0.88
CA THR A 115 -21.62 22.34 -1.41
C THR A 115 -22.65 23.01 -0.50
N GLY A 116 -22.34 23.17 0.79
CA GLY A 116 -23.08 24.01 1.72
C GLY A 116 -22.83 25.50 1.48
N ARG A 117 -23.72 26.37 1.97
CA ARG A 117 -23.44 27.81 2.08
C ARG A 117 -22.24 27.97 3.02
N THR A 118 -21.04 27.96 2.45
CA THR A 118 -19.83 28.11 3.26
C THR A 118 -19.88 29.42 4.02
N SER A 119 -19.72 29.32 5.33
CA SER A 119 -19.62 30.47 6.20
C SER A 119 -18.46 31.37 5.76
N LYS A 120 -18.45 32.64 6.17
CA LYS A 120 -17.37 33.57 5.81
C LYS A 120 -16.03 33.03 6.33
N GLU A 121 -16.08 32.40 7.49
CA GLU A 121 -14.98 31.77 8.22
C GLU A 121 -14.41 30.56 7.45
N GLU A 122 -15.26 29.69 6.90
CA GLU A 122 -14.81 28.56 6.07
C GLU A 122 -14.09 29.02 4.80
N LYS A 123 -14.56 30.10 4.18
CA LYS A 123 -13.89 30.68 3.01
C LYS A 123 -12.53 31.27 3.39
N PHE A 124 -12.42 31.90 4.57
CA PHE A 124 -11.15 32.40 5.08
C PHE A 124 -10.19 31.23 5.33
N ALA A 125 -10.65 30.16 5.97
CA ALA A 125 -9.87 28.95 6.21
C ALA A 125 -9.37 28.32 4.91
N ALA A 126 -10.22 28.23 3.88
CA ALA A 126 -9.84 27.70 2.57
C ALA A 126 -8.75 28.56 1.89
N VAL A 127 -8.84 29.88 1.99
CA VAL A 127 -7.82 30.80 1.44
C VAL A 127 -6.49 30.68 2.20
N LEU A 128 -6.54 30.58 3.54
CA LEU A 128 -5.33 30.38 4.35
C LEU A 128 -4.68 29.01 4.09
N ALA A 129 -5.46 27.94 4.03
CA ALA A 129 -4.97 26.61 3.69
C ALA A 129 -4.29 26.59 2.31
N PHE A 130 -4.88 27.28 1.32
CA PHE A 130 -4.26 27.48 0.02
C PHE A 130 -2.94 28.25 0.12
N ALA A 131 -2.88 29.32 0.92
CA ALA A 131 -1.67 30.09 1.14
C ALA A 131 -0.55 29.23 1.77
N PHE A 132 -0.87 28.41 2.77
CA PHE A 132 0.09 27.49 3.40
C PHE A 132 0.65 26.47 2.42
N ASN A 133 -0.20 25.85 1.60
CA ASN A 133 0.22 24.90 0.57
C ASN A 133 1.08 25.56 -0.51
N LYS A 134 0.83 26.84 -0.79
CA LYS A 134 1.59 27.63 -1.79
C LYS A 134 2.93 28.13 -1.27
N ARG A 135 3.18 28.14 0.06
CA ARG A 135 4.31 28.88 0.65
C ARG A 135 5.70 28.42 0.23
N GLY A 136 5.84 27.16 -0.19
CA GLY A 136 7.17 26.57 -0.44
C GLY A 136 8.08 26.80 0.77
N ASP A 137 9.27 27.34 0.55
CA ASP A 137 10.22 27.70 1.62
C ASP A 137 10.05 29.14 2.15
N GLY A 138 9.13 29.93 1.58
CA GLY A 138 8.94 31.33 1.94
C GLY A 138 7.94 31.53 3.08
N SER A 139 8.19 32.50 3.97
CA SER A 139 7.27 32.88 5.06
C SER A 139 6.09 33.74 4.58
N LYS A 140 6.24 34.44 3.45
CA LYS A 140 5.23 35.36 2.91
C LYS A 140 4.73 34.89 1.55
N VAL A 141 3.41 34.77 1.44
CA VAL A 141 2.73 34.29 0.24
C VAL A 141 1.81 35.36 -0.31
N THR A 142 1.82 35.52 -1.63
CA THR A 142 0.85 36.37 -2.31
C THR A 142 -0.28 35.51 -2.88
N VAL A 143 -1.52 35.81 -2.51
CA VAL A 143 -2.73 35.16 -3.02
C VAL A 143 -3.54 36.18 -3.81
N THR A 144 -3.79 35.88 -5.09
CA THR A 144 -4.56 36.76 -5.98
C THR A 144 -6.07 36.45 -5.92
N PRO A 145 -6.94 37.40 -6.29
CA PRO A 145 -8.39 37.16 -6.36
C PRO A 145 -8.78 36.00 -7.27
N GLU A 146 -8.00 35.72 -8.32
CA GLU A 146 -8.23 34.58 -9.22
C GLU A 146 -7.97 33.24 -8.53
N GLU A 147 -6.93 33.18 -7.70
CA GLU A 147 -6.62 31.99 -6.89
C GLU A 147 -7.66 31.78 -5.79
N ILE A 148 -8.11 32.86 -5.13
CA ILE A 148 -9.20 32.81 -4.14
C ILE A 148 -10.47 32.26 -4.79
N ARG A 149 -10.82 32.75 -5.99
CA ARG A 149 -11.95 32.22 -6.77
C ARG A 149 -11.76 30.73 -7.08
N GLY A 150 -10.55 30.32 -7.44
CA GLY A 150 -10.22 28.92 -7.73
C GLY A 150 -10.42 28.01 -6.53
N CYS A 151 -9.98 28.41 -5.33
CA CYS A 151 -10.08 27.55 -4.15
C CYS A 151 -11.43 27.63 -3.42
N THR A 152 -12.15 28.75 -3.50
CA THR A 152 -13.44 28.93 -2.79
C THR A 152 -14.68 28.79 -3.68
N GLY A 153 -14.52 28.78 -5.01
CA GLY A 153 -15.64 28.67 -5.96
C GLY A 153 -16.53 29.93 -6.06
N VAL A 154 -16.14 31.05 -5.44
CA VAL A 154 -16.97 32.26 -5.38
C VAL A 154 -16.93 33.10 -6.67
N SER A 155 -17.85 34.06 -6.78
CA SER A 155 -17.84 35.01 -7.90
C SER A 155 -16.58 35.88 -7.88
N ARG A 156 -16.17 36.38 -9.06
CA ARG A 156 -15.01 37.28 -9.17
C ARG A 156 -15.12 38.50 -8.25
N ARG A 157 -16.29 39.12 -8.18
CA ARG A 157 -16.54 40.29 -7.31
C ARG A 157 -16.34 39.93 -5.84
N TYR A 158 -16.93 38.81 -5.42
CA TYR A 158 -16.82 38.37 -4.03
C TYR A 158 -15.39 37.98 -3.64
N ALA A 159 -14.57 37.48 -4.57
CA ALA A 159 -13.15 37.23 -4.32
C ALA A 159 -12.38 38.52 -3.97
N TYR A 160 -12.72 39.67 -4.56
CA TYR A 160 -12.14 40.96 -4.16
C TYR A 160 -12.61 41.40 -2.77
N GLU A 161 -13.90 41.21 -2.47
CA GLU A 161 -14.46 41.51 -1.14
C GLU A 161 -13.82 40.63 -0.05
N LEU A 162 -13.49 39.36 -0.35
CA LEU A 162 -12.76 38.47 0.57
C LEU A 162 -11.33 38.95 0.82
N VAL A 163 -10.62 39.48 -0.19
CA VAL A 163 -9.27 40.04 0.01
C VAL A 163 -9.32 41.20 1.01
N GLU A 164 -10.28 42.11 0.85
CA GLU A 164 -10.46 43.25 1.75
C GLU A 164 -10.84 42.78 3.16
N ALA A 165 -11.87 41.92 3.25
CA ALA A 165 -12.36 41.43 4.52
C ALA A 165 -11.30 40.65 5.31
N MET A 166 -10.48 39.81 4.65
CA MET A 166 -9.39 39.08 5.32
C MET A 166 -8.26 39.99 5.77
N GLY A 167 -7.91 41.00 4.97
CA GLY A 167 -6.87 41.96 5.36
C GLY A 167 -7.25 42.84 6.55
N GLU A 168 -8.55 43.00 6.80
CA GLU A 168 -9.07 43.69 7.99
C GLU A 168 -9.27 42.77 9.19
N SER A 169 -9.71 41.52 8.94
CA SER A 169 -10.19 40.62 10.00
C SER A 169 -9.17 39.61 10.51
N VAL A 170 -8.12 39.30 9.74
CA VAL A 170 -7.18 38.20 10.06
C VAL A 170 -5.78 38.76 10.32
N THR A 171 -5.24 38.47 11.50
CA THR A 171 -3.87 38.87 11.87
C THR A 171 -2.86 38.20 10.94
N GLY A 172 -1.84 38.94 10.50
CA GLY A 172 -0.84 38.43 9.55
C GLY A 172 -1.26 38.49 8.08
N CYS A 173 -2.50 38.90 7.77
CA CYS A 173 -2.94 39.19 6.41
C CYS A 173 -2.84 40.71 6.11
N ARG A 174 -2.36 41.08 4.92
CA ARG A 174 -2.33 42.48 4.46
C ARG A 174 -2.77 42.59 3.01
N VAL A 175 -3.58 43.59 2.69
CA VAL A 175 -3.98 43.88 1.31
C VAL A 175 -2.87 44.64 0.60
N ARG A 176 -2.45 44.13 -0.56
CA ARG A 176 -1.65 44.88 -1.53
C ARG A 176 -2.59 45.47 -2.58
N GLU A 177 -2.72 46.79 -2.61
CA GLU A 177 -3.51 47.48 -3.63
C GLU A 177 -2.87 47.38 -5.02
N SER A 178 -3.68 47.58 -6.06
CA SER A 178 -3.18 47.57 -7.42
C SER A 178 -2.34 48.83 -7.69
N GLU A 179 -1.10 48.64 -8.14
CA GLU A 179 -0.16 49.74 -8.38
C GLU A 179 0.60 49.52 -9.69
N VAL A 180 0.90 50.60 -10.40
CA VAL A 180 1.80 50.59 -11.56
C VAL A 180 3.19 50.96 -11.09
N VAL A 181 4.09 49.97 -11.02
CA VAL A 181 5.45 50.16 -10.54
C VAL A 181 6.38 50.41 -11.73
N GLN A 182 7.16 51.49 -11.67
CA GLN A 182 8.22 51.73 -12.64
C GLN A 182 9.40 50.80 -12.35
N THR A 183 9.79 50.00 -13.34
CA THR A 183 10.96 49.13 -13.29
C THR A 183 11.98 49.61 -14.32
N ALA A 184 13.25 49.21 -14.17
CA ALA A 184 14.31 49.57 -15.12
C ALA A 184 14.03 49.17 -16.59
N LYS A 185 13.05 48.28 -16.83
CA LYS A 185 12.62 47.82 -18.15
C LYS A 185 11.25 48.36 -18.59
N GLY A 186 10.65 49.31 -17.86
CA GLY A 186 9.34 49.89 -18.14
C GLY A 186 8.36 49.79 -16.96
N SER A 187 7.09 50.15 -17.19
CA SER A 187 6.05 50.09 -16.16
C SER A 187 5.43 48.69 -16.09
N ARG A 188 5.31 48.14 -14.87
CA ARG A 188 4.63 46.85 -14.63
C ARG A 188 3.47 47.06 -13.66
N ARG A 189 2.27 46.67 -14.08
CA ARG A 189 1.08 46.69 -13.23
C ARG A 189 1.11 45.48 -12.28
N LYS A 190 1.10 45.73 -10.99
CA LYS A 190 0.87 44.72 -9.95
C LYS A 190 -0.63 44.69 -9.65
N SER A 191 -1.22 43.50 -9.73
CA SER A 191 -2.62 43.29 -9.38
C SER A 191 -2.82 43.31 -7.86
N LYS A 192 -4.04 43.68 -7.46
CA LYS A 192 -4.49 43.59 -6.07
C LYS A 192 -4.36 42.14 -5.59
N ALA A 193 -3.82 41.94 -4.40
CA ALA A 193 -3.59 40.62 -3.84
C ALA A 193 -3.55 40.66 -2.32
N LEU A 194 -3.83 39.52 -1.69
CA LEU A 194 -3.65 39.30 -0.26
C LEU A 194 -2.21 38.83 -0.01
N LEU A 195 -1.48 39.52 0.85
CA LEU A 195 -0.19 39.10 1.38
C LEU A 195 -0.43 38.38 2.70
N VAL A 196 -0.11 37.11 2.76
CA VAL A 196 -0.28 36.27 3.94
C VAL A 196 1.09 35.98 4.54
N ASP A 197 1.29 36.41 5.77
CA ASP A 197 2.45 36.02 6.58
C ASP A 197 2.12 34.71 7.30
N CYS A 198 2.60 33.60 6.75
CA CYS A 198 2.23 32.26 7.19
C CYS A 198 2.74 31.96 8.60
N GLU A 199 3.83 32.60 9.05
CA GLU A 199 4.36 32.40 10.41
C GLU A 199 3.41 33.00 11.45
N VAL A 200 2.96 34.24 11.22
CA VAL A 200 2.06 34.95 12.12
C VAL A 200 0.71 34.26 12.22
N VAL A 201 0.14 33.84 11.09
CA VAL A 201 -1.16 33.14 11.04
C VAL A 201 -1.09 31.78 11.74
N GLN A 202 0.05 31.07 11.63
CA GLN A 202 0.21 29.76 12.24
C GLN A 202 0.25 29.84 13.78
N HIS A 203 0.89 30.87 14.34
CA HIS A 203 0.95 31.06 15.80
C HIS A 203 -0.41 31.37 16.44
N GLU A 204 -1.26 32.16 15.78
CA GLU A 204 -2.60 32.53 16.31
C GLU A 204 -3.55 31.33 16.40
N SER A 205 -3.39 30.33 15.52
CA SER A 205 -4.19 29.09 15.56
C SER A 205 -3.82 28.13 16.70
N VAL A 206 -2.65 28.27 17.30
CA VAL A 206 -2.15 27.38 18.36
C VAL A 206 -2.66 27.81 19.75
N ASP A 207 -2.84 29.11 19.98
CA ASP A 207 -3.23 29.66 21.29
C ASP A 207 -4.70 29.37 21.68
N VAL A 208 -5.53 28.85 20.77
CA VAL A 208 -6.97 28.55 21.05
C VAL A 208 -7.16 27.17 21.71
N SER A 209 -6.09 26.39 21.92
CA SER A 209 -6.19 24.99 22.39
C SER A 209 -5.91 24.76 23.88
N GLU A 210 -5.71 25.81 24.70
CA GLU A 210 -5.64 25.66 26.16
C GLU A 210 -7.03 25.86 26.79
N PHE A 211 -8.01 25.07 26.34
CA PHE A 211 -9.22 24.85 27.12
C PHE A 211 -8.82 24.00 28.32
N THR A 212 -8.61 24.69 29.44
CA THR A 212 -8.57 24.14 30.78
C THR A 212 -9.74 23.19 30.97
N THR A 213 -9.47 21.89 30.88
CA THR A 213 -10.33 20.86 31.47
C THR A 213 -10.12 20.99 32.98
N GLY A 214 -10.80 21.99 33.56
CA GLY A 214 -10.99 22.09 35.00
C GLY A 214 -11.59 20.78 35.46
N GLY A 215 -10.81 20.04 36.25
CA GLY A 215 -11.33 18.95 37.04
C GLY A 215 -12.30 19.55 38.05
N ASP A 216 -13.55 19.14 37.94
CA ASP A 216 -14.48 19.17 39.05
C ASP A 216 -14.69 17.73 39.53
N GLU A 217 -14.69 17.63 40.85
CA GLU A 217 -14.72 16.50 41.81
C GLU A 217 -15.48 15.22 41.44
#